data_AF-A0A2H0QEH3-F1
#
_entry.id   AF-A0A2H0QEH3-F1
#
_cell.length_a   1.000
_cell.length_b   1.000
_cell.length_c   1.000
_cell.angle_alpha   90.00
_cell.angle_beta   90.00
_cell.angle_gamma   90.00
#
_symmetry.space_group_name_H-M   'P 1'
#
loop_
_entity.id
_entity.type
_entity.pdbx_description
1 polymer ?
#
loop_
_entity_poly.entity_id
_entity_poly.type
_entity_poly.pdbx_seq_one_letter_code
_entity_poly.pdbx_strand_id
1 'polypeptide(L)'
;MRNLILFLLFTQSAFASDVQICFETANHYGDGNQFMDIPKDCFETLSDRNAPTVTDEKWSVVGENNLIMIKDLQSTKVTSIAGSYSEIDDIKSMLIDSDRDELYVLSSRGEIKVYWLKLPGNVAPRRIIRNPEGSSIDKMVLDPSKGQLWLYGSSAEELVAINRDANLMMPPEKQKLKILSRHPASQVEELSFDKDSKKINFKTRQGRRMIVED
;
A
#
# COMPACT_ATOMS: atom_id res chain seq x y z
N MET A 1 11.93 49.15 -42.23
CA MET A 1 11.59 48.73 -40.85
C MET A 1 10.33 47.88 -40.90
N ARG A 2 10.48 46.56 -40.88
CA ARG A 2 9.37 45.58 -40.87
C ARG A 2 9.29 45.00 -39.46
N ASN A 3 8.20 45.30 -38.76
CA ASN A 3 7.92 44.76 -37.43
C ASN A 3 7.50 43.29 -37.58
N LEU A 4 8.37 42.36 -37.17
CA LEU A 4 8.07 40.94 -37.02
C LEU A 4 7.54 40.73 -35.60
N ILE A 5 6.22 40.67 -35.44
CA ILE A 5 5.57 40.34 -34.18
C ILE A 5 5.68 38.83 -33.98
N LEU A 6 6.51 38.43 -33.02
CA LEU A 6 6.71 37.06 -32.60
C LEU A 6 5.47 36.59 -31.81
N PHE A 7 4.60 35.80 -32.45
CA PHE A 7 3.45 35.16 -31.79
C PHE A 7 3.96 33.99 -30.93
N LEU A 8 4.28 34.26 -29.66
CA LEU A 8 4.50 33.24 -28.64
C LEU A 8 3.14 32.61 -28.29
N LEU A 9 2.74 31.58 -29.03
CA LEU A 9 1.65 30.69 -28.67
C LEU A 9 2.06 29.91 -27.41
N PHE A 10 1.65 30.40 -26.25
CA PHE A 10 1.63 29.65 -25.01
C PHE A 10 0.60 28.52 -25.13
N THR A 11 0.99 27.38 -25.67
CA THR A 11 0.26 26.12 -25.51
C THR A 11 0.70 25.48 -24.20
N GLN A 12 0.19 25.97 -23.07
CA GLN A 12 0.37 25.30 -21.77
C GLN A 12 -0.96 25.27 -21.01
N SER A 13 -1.83 24.38 -21.45
CA SER A 13 -2.90 23.86 -20.61
C SER A 13 -3.13 22.40 -20.98
N ALA A 14 -2.06 21.60 -20.87
CA ALA A 14 -2.23 20.19 -20.60
C ALA A 14 -2.81 20.11 -19.18
N PHE A 15 -4.10 19.82 -19.11
CA PHE A 15 -4.88 19.72 -17.89
C PHE A 15 -4.19 18.74 -16.94
N ALA A 16 -3.63 19.24 -15.83
CA ALA A 16 -3.55 18.40 -14.64
C ALA A 16 -4.99 17.95 -14.38
N SER A 17 -5.28 16.67 -14.60
CA SER A 17 -6.60 16.11 -14.31
C SER A 17 -6.91 16.42 -12.85
N ASP A 18 -8.01 17.12 -12.61
CA ASP A 18 -8.48 17.39 -11.26
C ASP A 18 -8.53 16.06 -10.51
N VAL A 19 -7.97 16.02 -9.30
CA VAL A 19 -7.95 14.84 -8.43
C VAL A 19 -9.37 14.28 -8.32
N GLN A 20 -10.37 15.16 -8.23
CA GLN A 20 -11.77 14.77 -8.19
C GLN A 20 -12.17 13.95 -9.42
N ILE A 21 -11.75 14.37 -10.63
CA ILE A 21 -11.98 13.63 -11.87
C ILE A 21 -11.31 12.26 -11.80
N CYS A 22 -10.08 12.18 -11.29
CA CYS A 22 -9.38 10.91 -11.13
C CYS A 22 -10.08 9.97 -10.15
N PHE A 23 -10.61 10.48 -9.04
CA PHE A 23 -11.41 9.70 -8.09
C PHE A 23 -12.72 9.23 -8.69
N GLU A 24 -13.47 10.11 -9.36
CA GLU A 24 -14.74 9.77 -10.00
C GLU A 24 -14.53 8.71 -11.09
N THR A 25 -13.52 8.93 -11.93
CA THR A 25 -13.11 8.02 -13.00
C THR A 25 -12.71 6.66 -12.42
N ALA A 26 -11.87 6.63 -11.40
CA ALA A 26 -11.37 5.37 -10.83
C ALA A 26 -12.42 4.63 -10.00
N ASN A 27 -13.34 5.33 -9.33
CA ASN A 27 -14.51 4.71 -8.68
C ASN A 27 -15.49 4.16 -9.71
N HIS A 28 -15.72 4.89 -10.81
CA HIS A 28 -16.61 4.46 -11.90
C HIS A 28 -16.04 3.29 -12.72
N TYR A 29 -14.73 3.07 -12.73
CA TYR A 29 -14.14 1.83 -13.28
C TYR A 29 -14.04 0.74 -12.24
N GLY A 30 -13.72 1.12 -11.01
CA GLY A 30 -13.72 0.25 -9.85
C GLY A 30 -15.03 -0.50 -9.77
N ASP A 31 -16.18 0.17 -9.85
CA ASP A 31 -17.50 -0.44 -9.74
C ASP A 31 -17.84 -1.54 -10.78
N GLY A 32 -17.03 -1.70 -11.84
CA GLY A 32 -17.22 -2.71 -12.90
C GLY A 32 -18.13 -2.27 -14.05
N ASN A 33 -18.55 -1.00 -14.10
CA ASN A 33 -19.49 -0.51 -15.09
C ASN A 33 -18.88 -0.25 -16.48
N GLN A 34 -17.55 -0.12 -16.61
CA GLN A 34 -16.88 0.12 -17.91
C GLN A 34 -15.47 -0.48 -18.01
N PHE A 35 -15.00 -0.70 -19.24
CA PHE A 35 -13.69 -1.29 -19.59
C PHE A 35 -12.61 -0.27 -20.00
N MET A 36 -12.75 1.02 -19.68
CA MET A 36 -11.75 2.00 -20.11
C MET A 36 -10.57 2.06 -19.14
N ASP A 37 -9.37 2.29 -19.69
CA ASP A 37 -8.14 2.43 -18.91
C ASP A 37 -8.16 3.74 -18.09
N ILE A 38 -7.64 3.68 -16.86
CA ILE A 38 -7.45 4.88 -16.03
C ILE A 38 -6.32 5.71 -16.66
N PRO A 39 -6.51 7.03 -16.87
CA PRO A 39 -5.43 7.89 -17.34
C PRO A 39 -4.19 7.78 -16.47
N LYS A 40 -3.01 7.65 -17.09
CA LYS A 40 -1.73 7.50 -16.37
C LYS A 40 -1.48 8.65 -15.39
N ASP A 41 -1.84 9.86 -15.79
CA ASP A 41 -1.67 11.09 -15.01
C ASP A 41 -2.45 11.05 -13.69
N CYS A 42 -3.52 10.25 -13.60
CA CYS A 42 -4.24 10.05 -12.35
C CYS A 42 -3.41 9.32 -11.30
N PHE A 43 -2.63 8.31 -11.71
CA PHE A 43 -1.74 7.61 -10.79
C PHE A 43 -0.69 8.56 -10.21
N GLU A 44 -0.08 9.38 -11.06
CA GLU A 44 0.96 10.34 -10.67
C GLU A 44 0.39 11.42 -9.75
N THR A 45 -0.79 11.95 -10.09
CA THR A 45 -1.51 12.94 -9.28
C THR A 45 -1.81 12.42 -7.87
N LEU A 46 -2.22 11.16 -7.71
CA LEU A 46 -2.44 10.53 -6.40
C LEU A 46 -1.12 10.29 -5.66
N SER A 47 -0.09 9.80 -6.36
CA SER A 47 1.23 9.55 -5.77
C SER A 47 1.85 10.83 -5.18
N ASP A 48 1.67 11.98 -5.83
CA ASP A 48 2.23 13.27 -5.41
C ASP A 48 1.57 13.86 -4.14
N ARG A 49 0.43 13.32 -3.71
CA ARG A 49 -0.32 13.79 -2.53
C ARG A 49 0.15 13.19 -1.20
N ASN A 50 1.28 12.49 -1.18
CA ASN A 50 1.74 11.69 -0.05
C ASN A 50 0.76 10.57 0.34
N ALA A 51 -0.04 10.08 -0.61
CA ALA A 51 -0.84 8.89 -0.42
C ALA A 51 0.07 7.67 -0.15
N PRO A 52 -0.32 6.72 0.71
CA PRO A 52 0.37 5.45 0.85
C PRO A 52 0.73 4.88 -0.51
N THR A 53 2.03 4.67 -0.74
CA THR A 53 2.56 4.19 -2.02
C THR A 53 3.55 3.07 -1.74
N VAL A 54 3.43 1.98 -2.50
CA VAL A 54 4.35 0.83 -2.45
C VAL A 54 4.70 0.42 -3.87
N THR A 55 5.99 0.15 -4.10
CA THR A 55 6.51 -0.22 -5.41
C THR A 55 7.46 -1.39 -5.26
N ASP A 56 7.35 -2.37 -6.16
CA ASP A 56 8.31 -3.46 -6.34
C ASP A 56 8.82 -3.49 -7.80
N GLU A 57 9.37 -4.63 -8.24
CA GLU A 57 9.90 -4.78 -9.60
C GLU A 57 8.82 -4.82 -10.71
N LYS A 58 7.56 -5.09 -10.35
CA LYS A 58 6.47 -5.36 -11.30
C LYS A 58 5.30 -4.39 -11.15
N TRP A 59 5.05 -3.92 -9.94
CA TRP A 59 3.87 -3.17 -9.56
C TRP A 59 4.28 -1.88 -8.86
N SER A 60 3.57 -0.80 -9.17
CA SER A 60 3.51 0.38 -8.32
C SER A 60 2.07 0.61 -7.93
N VAL A 61 1.82 0.78 -6.63
CA VAL A 61 0.49 0.85 -6.06
C VAL A 61 0.39 2.08 -5.20
N VAL A 62 -0.65 2.88 -5.42
CA VAL A 62 -1.00 4.05 -4.60
C VAL A 62 -2.43 3.88 -4.08
N GLY A 63 -2.66 4.22 -2.82
CA GLY A 63 -3.96 4.07 -2.17
C GLY A 63 -4.36 5.34 -1.45
N GLU A 64 -5.57 5.83 -1.69
CA GLU A 64 -6.14 6.98 -0.98
C GLU A 64 -7.62 6.71 -0.70
N ASN A 65 -8.02 6.81 0.58
CA ASN A 65 -9.38 6.51 1.04
C ASN A 65 -9.88 5.13 0.55
N ASN A 66 -10.98 5.09 -0.20
CA ASN A 66 -11.63 3.89 -0.70
C ASN A 66 -11.12 3.44 -2.10
N LEU A 67 -9.98 3.96 -2.55
CA LEU A 67 -9.43 3.75 -3.88
C LEU A 67 -7.98 3.27 -3.82
N ILE A 68 -7.69 2.22 -4.57
CA ILE A 68 -6.34 1.75 -4.84
C ILE A 68 -6.12 1.81 -6.35
N MET A 69 -5.04 2.44 -6.79
CA MET A 69 -4.56 2.34 -8.17
C MET A 69 -3.33 1.45 -8.24
N ILE A 70 -3.25 0.65 -9.30
CA ILE A 70 -2.21 -0.34 -9.56
C ILE A 70 -1.66 -0.06 -10.95
N LYS A 71 -0.38 0.30 -11.03
CA LYS A 71 0.38 0.48 -12.27
C LYS A 71 1.25 -0.74 -12.49
N ASP A 72 1.03 -1.44 -13.60
CA ASP A 72 1.91 -2.51 -14.07
C ASP A 72 3.13 -1.87 -14.75
N LEU A 73 4.30 -2.04 -14.14
CA LEU A 73 5.56 -1.48 -14.60
C LEU A 73 6.05 -2.13 -15.90
N GLN A 74 5.51 -3.29 -16.27
CA GLN A 74 5.87 -4.02 -17.49
C GLN A 74 4.95 -3.70 -18.68
N SER A 75 3.70 -3.25 -18.44
CA SER A 75 2.71 -3.01 -19.53
C SER A 75 2.21 -1.57 -19.65
N THR A 76 2.65 -0.66 -18.77
CA THR A 76 2.14 0.72 -18.66
C THR A 76 0.64 0.83 -18.31
N LYS A 77 -0.03 -0.30 -18.09
CA LYS A 77 -1.45 -0.33 -17.75
C LYS A 77 -1.66 0.17 -16.32
N VAL A 78 -2.70 0.98 -16.13
CA VAL A 78 -3.17 1.41 -14.81
C VAL A 78 -4.58 0.86 -14.59
N THR A 79 -4.77 0.18 -13.48
CA THR A 79 -6.05 -0.38 -13.04
C THR A 79 -6.38 0.10 -11.63
N SER A 80 -7.62 -0.08 -11.17
CA SER A 80 -8.00 0.26 -9.78
C SER A 80 -8.72 -0.88 -9.07
N ILE A 81 -8.70 -0.84 -7.74
CA ILE A 81 -9.65 -1.54 -6.87
C ILE A 81 -10.42 -0.46 -6.12
N ALA A 82 -11.74 -0.42 -6.31
CA ALA A 82 -12.63 0.55 -5.67
C ALA A 82 -14.08 0.06 -5.74
N GLY A 83 -14.96 0.70 -4.97
CA GLY A 83 -16.39 0.38 -4.90
C GLY A 83 -16.80 -0.25 -3.57
N SER A 84 -18.10 -0.53 -3.41
CA SER A 84 -18.66 -1.00 -2.14
C SER A 84 -18.26 -2.42 -1.77
N TYR A 85 -18.03 -3.30 -2.75
CA TYR A 85 -17.59 -4.68 -2.50
C TYR A 85 -16.11 -4.76 -2.16
N SER A 86 -15.31 -3.74 -2.50
CA SER A 86 -13.90 -3.74 -2.12
C SER A 86 -13.68 -3.66 -0.62
N GLU A 87 -14.64 -3.14 0.14
CA GLU A 87 -14.51 -2.88 1.58
C GLU A 87 -13.28 -2.01 1.93
N ILE A 88 -12.71 -1.28 0.97
CA ILE A 88 -11.59 -0.38 1.22
C ILE A 88 -12.11 0.81 2.05
N ASP A 89 -11.48 1.00 3.20
CA ASP A 89 -11.62 2.13 4.12
C ASP A 89 -10.26 2.85 4.24
N ASP A 90 -10.13 3.82 5.14
CA ASP A 90 -8.94 4.67 5.26
C ASP A 90 -7.63 3.84 5.29
N ILE A 91 -6.88 3.92 4.20
CA ILE A 91 -5.64 3.17 4.01
C ILE A 91 -4.55 3.79 4.87
N LYS A 92 -4.00 2.99 5.79
CA LYS A 92 -2.91 3.38 6.67
C LYS A 92 -1.55 2.95 6.12
N SER A 93 -1.46 1.74 5.58
CA SER A 93 -0.23 1.18 5.03
C SER A 93 -0.55 0.11 3.99
N MET A 94 0.38 -0.11 3.05
CA MET A 94 0.27 -1.14 2.02
C MET A 94 1.58 -1.90 1.86
N LEU A 95 1.47 -3.12 1.35
CA LEU A 95 2.60 -4.02 1.14
C LEU A 95 2.28 -4.98 -0.01
N ILE A 96 3.25 -5.22 -0.90
CA ILE A 96 3.12 -6.16 -2.02
C ILE A 96 3.81 -7.49 -1.67
N ASP A 97 3.12 -8.60 -1.93
CA ASP A 97 3.68 -9.96 -1.98
C ASP A 97 3.81 -10.37 -3.45
N SER A 98 4.96 -10.06 -4.04
CA SER A 98 5.24 -10.28 -5.46
C SER A 98 5.21 -11.76 -5.85
N ASP A 99 5.56 -12.67 -4.92
CA ASP A 99 5.57 -14.11 -5.15
C ASP A 99 4.14 -14.64 -5.40
N ARG A 100 3.13 -13.94 -4.87
CA ARG A 100 1.72 -14.32 -4.96
C ARG A 100 0.88 -13.32 -5.75
N ASP A 101 1.45 -12.25 -6.28
CA ASP A 101 0.70 -11.13 -6.88
C ASP A 101 -0.43 -10.62 -5.94
N GLU A 102 -0.12 -10.49 -4.65
CA GLU A 102 -1.07 -10.01 -3.64
C GLU A 102 -0.70 -8.63 -3.08
N LEU A 103 -1.72 -7.86 -2.74
CA LEU A 103 -1.61 -6.57 -2.06
C LEU A 103 -2.23 -6.67 -0.67
N TYR A 104 -1.45 -6.38 0.36
CA TYR A 104 -1.92 -6.26 1.74
C TYR A 104 -2.19 -4.78 2.03
N VAL A 105 -3.39 -4.49 2.52
CA VAL A 105 -3.86 -3.13 2.81
C VAL A 105 -4.26 -3.09 4.28
N LEU A 106 -3.50 -2.35 5.08
CA LEU A 106 -3.82 -2.07 6.47
C LEU A 106 -4.75 -0.86 6.53
N SER A 107 -5.92 -1.04 7.13
CA SER A 107 -6.83 0.07 7.39
C SER A 107 -6.56 0.78 8.71
N SER A 108 -7.11 1.99 8.84
CA SER A 108 -7.11 2.75 10.10
C SER A 108 -7.77 1.99 11.26
N ARG A 109 -8.67 1.05 10.96
CA ARG A 109 -9.34 0.17 11.94
C ARG A 109 -8.49 -1.02 12.38
N GLY A 110 -7.30 -1.21 11.80
CA GLY A 110 -6.40 -2.32 12.14
C GLY A 110 -6.76 -3.63 11.47
N GLU A 111 -7.65 -3.63 10.48
CA GLU A 111 -7.88 -4.78 9.61
C GLU A 111 -6.88 -4.78 8.47
N ILE A 112 -6.42 -5.98 8.09
CA ILE A 112 -5.56 -6.16 6.92
C ILE A 112 -6.39 -6.87 5.86
N LYS A 113 -6.67 -6.16 4.77
CA LYS A 113 -7.40 -6.68 3.61
C LYS A 113 -6.39 -7.10 2.55
N VAL A 114 -6.53 -8.30 2.02
CA VAL A 114 -5.61 -8.82 1.00
C VAL A 114 -6.34 -8.91 -0.33
N TYR A 115 -5.80 -8.28 -1.37
CA TYR A 115 -6.35 -8.28 -2.71
C TYR A 115 -5.40 -8.95 -3.70
N TRP A 116 -5.95 -9.43 -4.80
CA TRP A 116 -5.16 -9.86 -5.94
C TRP A 116 -4.82 -8.66 -6.81
N LEU A 117 -3.54 -8.44 -7.11
CA LEU A 117 -3.10 -7.36 -7.99
C LEU A 117 -3.59 -7.54 -9.44
N LYS A 118 -3.90 -8.78 -9.82
CA LYS A 118 -4.39 -9.16 -11.16
C LYS A 118 -5.90 -9.09 -11.33
N LEU A 119 -6.66 -8.87 -10.25
CA LEU A 119 -8.13 -8.79 -10.29
C LEU A 119 -8.57 -7.38 -9.86
N PRO A 120 -8.47 -6.38 -10.75
CA PRO A 120 -8.98 -5.04 -10.45
C PRO A 120 -10.51 -4.99 -10.47
N GLY A 121 -11.06 -3.85 -10.07
CA GLY A 121 -12.50 -3.58 -10.03
C GLY A 121 -13.08 -3.63 -8.62
N ASN A 122 -14.37 -3.93 -8.53
CA ASN A 122 -15.18 -3.91 -7.31
C ASN A 122 -15.13 -5.30 -6.69
N VAL A 123 -13.92 -5.70 -6.34
CA VAL A 123 -13.62 -7.06 -5.91
C VAL A 123 -13.53 -7.12 -4.40
N ALA A 124 -14.19 -8.10 -3.80
CA ALA A 124 -14.02 -8.38 -2.38
C ALA A 124 -12.55 -8.75 -2.07
N PRO A 125 -12.05 -8.40 -0.86
CA PRO A 125 -10.74 -8.87 -0.45
C PRO A 125 -10.72 -10.40 -0.46
N ARG A 126 -9.63 -10.97 -0.97
CA ARG A 126 -9.40 -12.43 -0.97
C ARG A 126 -9.49 -12.99 0.46
N ARG A 127 -8.96 -12.24 1.42
CA ARG A 127 -9.04 -12.54 2.85
C ARG A 127 -8.93 -11.26 3.67
N ILE A 128 -9.51 -11.31 4.85
CA ILE A 128 -9.42 -10.28 5.88
C ILE A 128 -8.72 -10.89 7.09
N ILE A 129 -7.64 -10.25 7.53
CA ILE A 129 -6.90 -10.61 8.73
C ILE A 129 -7.22 -9.56 9.78
N ARG A 130 -7.86 -9.98 10.87
CA ARG A 130 -8.16 -9.11 12.00
C ARG A 130 -7.11 -9.30 13.08
N ASN A 131 -6.62 -8.20 13.64
CA ASN A 131 -5.80 -8.27 14.84
C ASN A 131 -6.66 -8.68 16.04
N PRO A 132 -6.46 -9.86 16.64
CA PRO A 132 -7.40 -10.37 17.64
C PRO A 132 -7.26 -9.69 19.02
N GLU A 133 -6.27 -8.83 19.24
CA GLU A 133 -6.02 -8.18 20.54
C GLU A 133 -6.29 -6.67 20.55
N GLY A 134 -6.79 -6.11 19.44
CA GLY A 134 -7.10 -4.68 19.35
C GLY A 134 -5.88 -3.77 19.46
N SER A 135 -4.66 -4.30 19.36
CA SER A 135 -3.46 -3.46 19.33
C SER A 135 -3.41 -2.65 18.03
N SER A 136 -2.99 -1.39 18.16
CA SER A 136 -2.84 -0.49 17.01
C SER A 136 -1.67 -0.97 16.15
N ILE A 137 -1.96 -1.50 14.96
CA ILE A 137 -0.94 -1.81 13.97
C ILE A 137 -0.64 -0.55 13.19
N ASP A 138 0.63 -0.20 13.05
CA ASP A 138 1.08 0.97 12.29
C ASP A 138 1.81 0.60 11.02
N LYS A 139 2.55 -0.50 11.04
CA LYS A 139 3.40 -0.93 9.91
C LYS A 139 3.30 -2.44 9.74
N MET A 140 3.48 -2.86 8.51
CA MET A 140 3.54 -4.27 8.12
C MET A 140 4.79 -4.52 7.30
N VAL A 141 5.36 -5.72 7.42
CA VAL A 141 6.39 -6.19 6.49
C VAL A 141 6.27 -7.70 6.30
N LEU A 142 6.60 -8.18 5.12
CA LEU A 142 6.48 -9.59 4.75
C LEU A 142 7.85 -10.27 4.86
N ASP A 143 7.88 -11.41 5.55
CA ASP A 143 8.94 -12.41 5.44
C ASP A 143 8.40 -13.58 4.58
N PRO A 144 8.61 -13.54 3.25
CA PRO A 144 8.12 -14.60 2.38
C PRO A 144 8.84 -15.94 2.63
N SER A 145 10.04 -15.91 3.19
CA SER A 145 10.85 -17.12 3.45
C SER A 145 10.27 -17.99 4.56
N LYS A 146 9.56 -17.37 5.51
CA LYS A 146 8.85 -18.05 6.60
C LYS A 146 7.33 -18.07 6.41
N GLY A 147 6.82 -17.43 5.35
CA GLY A 147 5.38 -17.24 5.18
C GLY A 147 4.75 -16.40 6.29
N GLN A 148 5.50 -15.43 6.81
CA GLN A 148 5.10 -14.61 7.94
C GLN A 148 4.83 -13.17 7.51
N LEU A 149 3.79 -12.57 8.10
CA LEU A 149 3.55 -11.14 8.09
C LEU A 149 3.90 -10.59 9.47
N TRP A 150 4.85 -9.66 9.50
CA TRP A 150 5.29 -8.99 10.71
C TRP A 150 4.52 -7.69 10.88
N LEU A 151 3.89 -7.55 12.03
CA LEU A 151 3.02 -6.44 12.39
C LEU A 151 3.67 -5.65 13.52
N TYR A 152 3.86 -4.36 13.28
CA TYR A 152 4.44 -3.45 14.26
C TYR A 152 3.39 -2.46 14.77
N GLY A 153 3.24 -2.38 16.08
CA GLY A 153 2.37 -1.43 16.77
C GLY A 153 3.14 -0.49 17.68
N SER A 154 3.14 0.80 17.36
CA SER A 154 3.89 1.83 18.08
C SER A 154 3.33 2.13 19.47
N SER A 155 2.01 2.02 19.67
CA SER A 155 1.40 2.29 20.97
C SER A 155 1.66 1.19 21.99
N ALA A 156 1.71 -0.06 21.54
CA ALA A 156 2.02 -1.23 22.37
C ALA A 156 3.52 -1.57 22.40
N GLU A 157 4.32 -0.87 21.59
CA GLU A 157 5.75 -1.13 21.39
C GLU A 157 6.04 -2.61 21.06
N GLU A 158 5.14 -3.24 20.28
CA GLU A 158 5.18 -4.68 20.02
C GLU A 158 5.44 -5.00 18.55
N LEU A 159 6.15 -6.10 18.34
CA LEU A 159 6.32 -6.75 17.05
C LEU A 159 5.71 -8.15 17.13
N VAL A 160 4.76 -8.44 16.24
CA VAL A 160 4.05 -9.71 16.20
C VAL A 160 4.25 -10.34 14.83
N ALA A 161 4.77 -11.57 14.79
CA ALA A 161 4.73 -12.38 13.59
C ALA A 161 3.40 -13.13 13.55
N ILE A 162 2.74 -13.10 12.39
CA ILE A 162 1.57 -13.93 12.10
C ILE A 162 1.75 -14.70 10.81
N ASN A 163 1.04 -15.81 10.65
CA ASN A 163 0.99 -16.50 9.36
C ASN A 163 0.33 -15.60 8.28
N ARG A 164 0.98 -15.41 7.13
CA ARG A 164 0.45 -14.58 6.03
C ARG A 164 -0.82 -15.14 5.37
N ASP A 165 -1.08 -16.43 5.56
CA ASP A 165 -2.28 -17.16 5.10
C ASP A 165 -3.43 -17.13 6.13
N ALA A 166 -3.23 -16.46 7.28
CA ALA A 166 -4.29 -16.26 8.26
C ALA A 166 -5.54 -15.60 7.64
N ASN A 167 -6.70 -15.93 8.19
CA ASN A 167 -7.98 -15.34 7.80
C ASN A 167 -8.99 -15.50 8.94
N LEU A 168 -10.24 -15.08 8.74
CA LEU A 168 -11.29 -15.17 9.76
C LEU A 168 -11.55 -16.60 10.26
N MET A 169 -11.36 -17.62 9.42
CA MET A 169 -11.55 -19.04 9.79
C MET A 169 -10.27 -19.70 10.31
N MET A 170 -9.10 -19.13 10.00
CA MET A 170 -7.79 -19.58 10.45
C MET A 170 -7.10 -18.40 11.15
N PRO A 171 -7.39 -18.16 12.43
CA PRO A 171 -6.85 -17.02 13.15
C PRO A 171 -5.33 -17.10 13.17
N PRO A 172 -4.63 -15.96 13.16
CA PRO A 172 -3.18 -15.94 13.13
C PRO A 172 -2.60 -16.60 14.39
N GLU A 173 -1.77 -17.63 14.20
CA GLU A 173 -0.87 -18.09 15.25
C GLU A 173 0.18 -17.01 15.48
N LYS A 174 0.31 -16.56 16.72
CA LYS A 174 1.14 -15.41 17.08
C LYS A 174 2.47 -15.86 17.66
N GLN A 175 3.55 -15.36 17.09
CA GLN A 175 4.85 -15.34 17.73
C GLN A 175 5.14 -13.90 18.15
N LYS A 176 4.93 -13.60 19.44
CA LYS A 176 5.23 -12.27 19.99
C LYS A 176 6.73 -12.18 20.22
N LEU A 177 7.38 -11.25 19.54
CA LEU A 177 8.76 -10.88 19.84
C LEU A 177 8.74 -9.57 20.63
N LYS A 178 9.22 -9.64 21.88
CA LYS A 178 9.46 -8.42 22.64
C LYS A 178 10.63 -7.70 21.99
N ILE A 179 10.39 -6.48 21.48
CA ILE A 179 11.44 -5.66 20.91
C ILE A 179 12.44 -5.34 22.03
N LEU A 180 13.62 -5.97 21.98
CA LEU A 180 14.72 -5.70 22.91
C LEU A 180 15.47 -4.43 22.50
N SER A 181 14.75 -3.30 22.47
CA SER A 181 15.32 -2.01 22.13
C SER A 181 15.53 -1.17 23.39
N ARG A 182 16.66 -0.46 23.47
CA ARG A 182 16.89 0.61 24.46
C ARG A 182 16.21 1.93 24.06
N HIS A 183 15.52 1.94 22.93
CA HIS A 183 14.89 3.11 22.32
C HIS A 183 13.38 2.91 22.28
N PRO A 184 12.60 3.93 22.68
CA PRO A 184 11.15 3.85 22.64
C PRO A 184 10.69 3.59 21.21
N ALA A 185 9.77 2.66 21.07
CA ALA A 185 9.32 2.17 19.77
C ALA A 185 8.55 3.26 18.99
N SER A 186 8.03 4.27 19.68
CA SER A 186 7.46 5.49 19.09
C SER A 186 8.36 6.22 18.07
N GLN A 187 9.65 5.87 17.96
CA GLN A 187 10.58 6.45 16.98
C GLN A 187 10.75 5.66 15.68
N VAL A 188 10.06 4.53 15.48
CA VAL A 188 10.17 3.72 14.25
C VAL A 188 9.48 4.41 13.07
N GLU A 189 10.26 4.81 12.08
CA GLU A 189 9.78 5.44 10.84
C GLU A 189 9.61 4.45 9.70
N GLU A 190 10.46 3.42 9.66
CA GLU A 190 10.47 2.44 8.58
C GLU A 190 10.61 1.04 9.18
N LEU A 191 9.88 0.10 8.57
CA LEU A 191 9.96 -1.32 8.84
C LEU A 191 10.21 -2.02 7.49
N SER A 192 11.29 -2.78 7.39
CA SER A 192 11.65 -3.47 6.14
C SER A 192 12.24 -4.85 6.42
N PHE A 193 12.13 -5.74 5.43
CA PHE A 193 12.69 -7.09 5.49
C PHE A 193 13.83 -7.16 4.49
N ASP A 194 15.01 -7.53 5.00
CA ASP A 194 16.17 -7.78 4.17
C ASP A 194 16.16 -9.24 3.72
N LYS A 195 15.95 -9.44 2.41
CA LYS A 195 15.87 -10.77 1.80
C LYS A 195 17.19 -11.55 1.89
N ASP A 196 18.32 -10.87 1.85
CA ASP A 196 19.65 -11.50 1.86
C ASP A 196 20.01 -11.98 3.27
N SER A 197 19.78 -11.13 4.27
CA SER A 197 20.09 -11.45 5.65
C SER A 197 18.95 -12.11 6.43
N LYS A 198 17.75 -12.20 5.83
CA LYS A 198 16.50 -12.73 6.41
C LYS A 198 16.15 -12.08 7.74
N LYS A 199 16.32 -10.76 7.81
CA LYS A 199 16.18 -9.97 9.04
C LYS A 199 15.17 -8.86 8.87
N ILE A 200 14.45 -8.57 9.96
CA ILE A 200 13.58 -7.40 10.05
C ILE A 200 14.41 -6.21 10.52
N ASN A 201 14.37 -5.14 9.74
CA ASN A 201 15.07 -3.89 9.99
C ASN A 201 14.08 -2.81 10.43
N PHE A 202 14.46 -2.08 11.47
CA PHE A 202 13.77 -0.87 11.91
C PHE A 202 14.65 0.33 11.60
N LYS A 203 14.11 1.36 10.96
CA LYS A 203 14.77 2.67 10.88
C LYS A 203 14.09 3.62 11.85
N THR A 204 14.86 4.23 12.74
CA THR A 204 14.33 5.28 13.62
C THR A 204 14.64 6.67 13.09
N ARG A 205 13.96 7.69 13.63
CA ARG A 205 14.28 9.11 13.41
C ARG A 205 15.76 9.46 13.57
N GLN A 206 16.46 8.74 14.46
CA GLN A 206 17.88 8.95 14.73
C GLN A 206 18.80 8.21 13.73
N GLY A 207 18.25 7.60 12.68
CA GLY A 207 18.98 6.83 11.68
C GLY A 207 19.51 5.48 12.17
N ARG A 208 19.10 5.02 13.36
CA ARG A 208 19.57 3.73 13.90
C ARG A 208 18.81 2.58 13.26
N ARG A 209 19.56 1.54 12.88
CA ARG A 209 19.01 0.24 12.45
C ARG A 209 18.94 -0.72 13.62
N MET A 210 17.76 -1.27 13.88
CA MET A 210 17.63 -2.42 14.79
C MET A 210 17.35 -3.65 13.95
N ILE A 211 18.06 -4.73 14.27
CA ILE A 211 17.89 -6.04 13.65
C ILE A 211 17.16 -6.90 14.67
N VAL A 212 16.03 -7.48 14.28
CA VAL A 212 15.40 -8.55 15.05
C VAL A 212 15.84 -9.86 14.44
N GLU A 213 16.55 -10.65 15.24
CA GLU A 213 16.87 -12.04 14.96
C GLU A 213 15.80 -12.91 15.61
N ASP A 214 15.39 -13.96 14.91
CA ASP A 214 14.45 -14.97 15.39
C ASP A 214 15.19 -16.03 16.22
#